data_AF-A0A0L0UM67-F1
#
_entry.id   AF-A0A0L0UM67-F1
#
_cell.length_a   1.000
_cell.length_b   1.000
_cell.length_c   1.000
_cell.angle_alpha   90.00
_cell.angle_beta   90.00
_cell.angle_gamma   90.00
#
_symmetry.space_group_name_H-M   'P 1'
#
loop_
_entity.id
_entity.type
_entity.pdbx_description
1 polymer ?
#
loop_
_entity_poly.entity_id
_entity_poly.type
_entity_poly.pdbx_seq_one_letter_code
_entity_poly.pdbx_strand_id
1 'polypeptide(L)'
;MPEQAATLSPLFMLPDNANAPQILLDVGAHETQGFKNQTLAYYNACLEKGLNVRLLEDRHSNHFTLVNALANPDSSMFKNVMAMILSSTHGRNTA
;
A
#
# COMPACT_ATOMS: atom_id res chain seq x y z
N MET A 1 -13.23 24.76 2.74
CA MET A 1 -11.98 25.54 2.92
C MET A 1 -10.78 24.63 2.63
N PRO A 2 -9.75 25.06 1.89
CA PRO A 2 -8.59 24.21 1.52
C PRO A 2 -7.91 23.50 2.70
N GLU A 3 -7.95 24.14 3.86
CA GLU A 3 -7.62 23.65 5.20
C GLU A 3 -8.10 22.22 5.51
N GLN A 4 -9.35 21.89 5.17
CA GLN A 4 -9.96 20.61 5.54
C GLN A 4 -9.38 19.43 4.76
N ALA A 5 -8.83 19.68 3.57
CA ALA A 5 -8.24 18.62 2.74
C ALA A 5 -6.97 18.05 3.39
N ALA A 6 -6.17 18.91 4.05
CA ALA A 6 -4.97 18.46 4.75
C ALA A 6 -5.32 17.58 5.97
N THR A 7 -6.33 18.00 6.75
CA THR A 7 -6.78 17.29 7.94
C THR A 7 -7.57 16.02 7.66
N LEU A 8 -7.77 15.64 6.39
CA LEU A 8 -8.46 14.42 5.97
C LEU A 8 -7.60 13.56 5.03
N SER A 9 -6.38 14.02 4.67
CA SER A 9 -5.52 13.32 3.73
C SER A 9 -4.59 12.35 4.47
N PRO A 10 -4.65 11.04 4.17
CA PRO A 10 -3.73 10.05 4.74
C PRO A 10 -2.25 10.39 4.50
N LEU A 11 -1.94 11.12 3.42
CA LEU A 11 -0.58 11.55 3.09
C LEU A 11 0.07 12.36 4.22
N PHE A 12 -0.72 13.11 4.99
CA PHE A 12 -0.25 13.92 6.12
C PHE A 12 -0.46 13.25 7.48
N MET A 13 -0.96 12.00 7.49
CA MET A 13 -1.28 11.23 8.70
C MET A 13 -0.50 9.91 8.77
N LEU A 14 0.71 9.89 8.22
CA LEU A 14 1.53 8.69 8.23
C LEU A 14 1.86 8.26 9.68
N PRO A 15 1.75 6.96 10.01
CA PRO A 15 2.05 6.46 11.35
C PRO A 15 3.53 6.66 11.70
N ASP A 16 3.86 6.62 12.99
CA ASP A 16 5.25 6.61 13.43
C ASP A 16 5.87 5.22 13.31
N ASN A 17 7.16 5.16 12.97
CA ASN A 17 7.87 3.92 12.62
C ASN A 17 7.75 2.82 13.68
N ALA A 18 7.74 3.18 14.97
CA ALA A 18 7.72 2.21 16.07
C ALA A 18 6.50 1.26 16.02
N ASN A 19 5.39 1.70 15.43
CA ASN A 19 4.14 0.95 15.35
C ASN A 19 3.60 0.82 13.92
N ALA A 20 4.41 1.17 12.92
CA ALA A 20 3.95 1.18 11.54
C ALA A 20 3.83 -0.26 11.00
N PRO A 21 2.69 -0.63 10.38
CA PRO A 21 2.57 -1.92 9.72
C PRO A 21 3.46 -1.96 8.47
N GLN A 22 3.65 -3.16 7.92
CA GLN A 22 4.08 -3.29 6.54
C GLN A 22 3.00 -2.70 5.62
N ILE A 23 3.41 -1.90 4.64
CA ILE A 23 2.51 -1.22 3.70
C ILE A 23 2.77 -1.77 2.30
N LEU A 24 1.71 -2.24 1.65
CA LEU A 24 1.73 -2.67 0.26
C LEU A 24 0.80 -1.78 -0.55
N LEU A 25 1.32 -1.16 -1.61
CA LEU A 25 0.59 -0.28 -2.50
C LEU A 25 0.58 -0.87 -3.91
N ASP A 26 -0.49 -0.61 -4.65
CA ASP A 26 -0.62 -0.95 -6.06
C ASP A 26 -1.54 0.06 -6.75
N VAL A 27 -1.29 0.31 -8.03
CA VAL A 27 -2.13 1.14 -8.90
C VAL A 27 -2.08 0.58 -10.31
N GLY A 28 -3.24 0.20 -10.84
CA GLY A 28 -3.32 -0.43 -12.16
C GLY A 28 -2.85 0.49 -13.29
N ALA A 29 -2.20 -0.06 -14.31
CA ALA A 29 -1.73 0.73 -15.45
C ALA A 29 -2.85 1.44 -16.23
N HIS A 30 -4.09 0.94 -16.18
CA HIS A 30 -5.24 1.55 -16.84
C HIS A 30 -5.96 2.60 -15.99
N GLU A 31 -5.40 2.96 -14.82
CA GLU A 31 -5.92 4.04 -13.99
C GLU A 31 -5.55 5.43 -14.53
N THR A 32 -6.32 6.43 -14.08
CA THR A 32 -6.03 7.82 -14.41
C THR A 32 -4.69 8.26 -13.82
N GLN A 33 -4.09 9.30 -14.41
CA GLN A 33 -2.84 9.86 -13.90
C GLN A 33 -2.97 10.37 -12.45
N GLY A 34 -4.17 10.80 -12.05
CA GLY A 34 -4.45 11.25 -10.68
C GLY A 34 -4.22 10.14 -9.64
N PHE A 35 -4.76 8.94 -9.88
CA PHE A 35 -4.54 7.79 -9.00
C PHE A 35 -3.06 7.40 -8.94
N LYS A 36 -2.39 7.36 -10.10
CA LYS A 36 -0.94 7.05 -10.16
C LYS A 36 -0.12 8.05 -9.37
N ASN A 37 -0.40 9.35 -9.53
CA ASN A 37 0.29 10.41 -8.80
C ASN A 37 0.05 10.31 -7.29
N GLN A 38 -1.18 10.02 -6.86
CA GLN A 38 -1.52 9.86 -5.45
C GLN A 38 -0.82 8.65 -4.83
N THR A 39 -0.83 7.50 -5.50
CA THR A 39 -0.12 6.30 -5.03
C THR A 39 1.38 6.53 -4.92
N LEU A 40 1.99 7.16 -5.94
CA LEU A 40 3.42 7.49 -5.92
C LEU A 40 3.77 8.53 -4.84
N ALA A 41 2.93 9.54 -4.63
CA ALA A 41 3.14 10.53 -3.57
C ALA A 41 3.11 9.87 -2.18
N TYR A 42 2.14 8.98 -1.94
CA TYR A 42 2.05 8.24 -0.67
C TYR A 42 3.24 7.29 -0.50
N TYR A 43 3.63 6.56 -1.55
CA TYR A 43 4.80 5.69 -1.55
C TYR A 43 6.09 6.45 -1.18
N ASN A 44 6.34 7.58 -1.84
CA ASN A 44 7.52 8.41 -1.58
C ASN A 44 7.51 8.97 -0.16
N ALA A 45 6.37 9.47 0.33
CA ALA A 45 6.26 9.96 1.70
C ALA A 45 6.51 8.85 2.74
N CYS A 46 6.05 7.62 2.46
CA CYS A 46 6.37 6.47 3.29
C CYS A 46 7.87 6.15 3.30
N LEU A 47 8.53 6.17 2.13
CA LEU A 47 9.98 5.96 2.03
C LEU A 47 10.76 7.03 2.80
N GLU A 48 10.40 8.30 2.63
CA GLU A 48 11.04 9.44 3.31
C GLU A 48 10.91 9.33 4.84
N LYS A 49 9.78 8.83 5.34
CA LYS A 49 9.57 8.55 6.77
C LYS A 49 10.26 7.27 7.25
N GLY A 50 10.81 6.45 6.35
CA GLY A 50 11.47 5.18 6.66
C GLY A 50 10.51 4.03 6.98
N LEU A 51 9.26 4.12 6.52
CA LEU A 51 8.26 3.06 6.71
C LEU A 51 8.57 1.86 5.81
N ASN A 52 8.20 0.66 6.27
CA ASN A 52 8.29 -0.56 5.46
C ASN A 52 7.19 -0.56 4.40
N VAL A 53 7.48 0.06 3.25
CA VAL A 53 6.54 0.20 2.13
C VAL A 53 7.05 -0.52 0.88
N ARG A 54 6.13 -1.15 0.15
CA ARG A 54 6.38 -1.73 -1.17
C ARG A 54 5.30 -1.25 -2.15
N LEU A 55 5.73 -0.89 -3.36
CA LEU A 55 4.85 -0.63 -4.49
C LEU A 55 4.94 -1.80 -5.48
N LEU A 56 3.81 -2.37 -5.86
CA LEU A 56 3.73 -3.38 -6.91
C LEU A 56 3.59 -2.71 -8.28
N GLU A 57 4.19 -3.32 -9.31
CA GLU A 57 3.92 -2.98 -10.70
C GLU A 57 2.73 -3.81 -11.21
N ASP A 58 1.60 -3.17 -11.47
CA ASP A 58 0.51 -3.75 -12.24
C ASP A 58 0.43 -3.10 -13.64
N ARG A 59 0.47 -3.92 -14.68
CA ARG A 59 0.52 -3.49 -16.09
C ARG A 59 -0.82 -3.58 -16.84
N HIS A 60 -1.86 -4.10 -16.22
CA HIS A 60 -3.06 -4.56 -16.95
C HIS A 60 -4.39 -4.20 -16.27
N SER A 61 -4.38 -3.88 -14.98
CA SER A 61 -5.57 -3.65 -14.20
C SER A 61 -6.09 -2.23 -14.29
N ASN A 62 -7.40 -2.09 -14.11
CA ASN A 62 -8.07 -0.86 -13.72
C ASN A 62 -8.59 -1.00 -12.27
N HIS A 63 -9.32 -0.01 -11.81
CA HIS A 63 -9.89 0.06 -10.46
C HIS A 63 -10.64 -1.20 -10.02
N PHE A 64 -11.44 -1.77 -10.92
CA PHE A 64 -12.32 -2.89 -10.61
C PHE A 64 -11.65 -4.24 -10.78
N THR A 65 -10.64 -4.33 -11.65
CA THR A 65 -9.98 -5.61 -11.91
C THR A 65 -8.78 -5.85 -11.00
N LEU A 66 -8.17 -4.79 -10.44
CA LEU A 66 -7.00 -4.92 -9.58
C LEU A 66 -7.27 -5.81 -8.36
N VAL A 67 -8.46 -5.67 -7.77
CA VAL A 67 -8.87 -6.51 -6.62
C VAL A 67 -8.91 -8.00 -6.96
N ASN A 68 -9.17 -8.37 -8.22
CA ASN A 68 -9.21 -9.77 -8.63
C ASN A 68 -7.83 -10.43 -8.57
N ALA A 69 -6.73 -9.65 -8.56
CA ALA A 69 -5.40 -10.20 -8.34
C ALA A 69 -5.30 -10.93 -6.99
N LEU A 70 -6.05 -10.50 -5.96
CA LEU A 70 -6.13 -11.19 -4.67
C LEU A 70 -6.79 -12.56 -4.74
N ALA A 71 -7.59 -12.85 -5.76
CA ALA A 71 -8.23 -14.16 -5.91
C ALA A 71 -7.32 -15.18 -6.61
N ASN A 72 -6.23 -14.73 -7.24
CA ASN A 72 -5.29 -15.59 -7.98
C ASN A 72 -4.04 -15.89 -7.13
N PRO A 73 -3.83 -17.15 -6.67
CA PRO A 73 -2.66 -17.53 -5.88
C PRO A 73 -1.31 -17.24 -6.54
N ASP A 74 -1.28 -17.18 -7.87
CA ASP A 74 -0.07 -16.93 -8.63
C ASP A 74 0.26 -15.46 -8.82
N SER A 75 -0.66 -14.55 -8.50
CA SER A 75 -0.43 -13.12 -8.65
C SER A 75 0.60 -12.59 -7.64
N SER A 76 1.30 -11.51 -8.03
CA SER A 76 2.20 -10.80 -7.11
C SER A 76 1.44 -10.25 -5.90
N MET A 77 0.23 -9.74 -6.09
CA MET A 77 -0.61 -9.20 -5.01
C MET A 77 -0.90 -10.26 -3.95
N PHE A 78 -1.41 -11.43 -4.35
CA PHE A 78 -1.73 -12.52 -3.43
C PHE A 78 -0.49 -12.98 -2.65
N LYS A 79 0.62 -13.23 -3.36
CA LYS A 79 1.87 -13.71 -2.75
C LYS A 79 2.40 -12.73 -1.70
N ASN A 80 2.38 -11.43 -1.99
CA ASN A 80 2.84 -10.40 -1.06
C ASN A 80 1.91 -10.28 0.16
N VAL A 81 0.59 -10.24 -0.04
CA VAL A 81 -0.38 -10.15 1.06
C VAL A 81 -0.29 -11.36 1.98
N MET A 82 -0.23 -12.57 1.42
CA MET A 82 -0.07 -13.79 2.23
C MET A 82 1.24 -13.80 3.00
N ALA A 83 2.35 -13.32 2.40
CA ALA A 83 3.61 -13.17 3.12
C ALA A 83 3.51 -12.20 4.30
N MET A 84 2.76 -11.08 4.16
CA MET A 84 2.52 -10.14 5.26
C MET A 84 1.73 -10.80 6.42
N ILE A 85 0.68 -11.56 6.10
CA ILE A 85 -0.15 -12.26 7.10
C ILE A 85 0.65 -13.34 7.84
N LEU A 86 1.44 -14.13 7.10
CA LEU A 86 2.21 -15.25 7.65
C LEU A 86 3.47 -14.80 8.42
N SER A 87 4.06 -13.66 8.05
CA SER A 87 5.18 -13.08 8.81
C SER A 87 4.71 -12.41 10.10
N SER A 88 3.53 -11.79 10.10
CA SER A 88 2.94 -11.15 11.29
C SER A 88 2.54 -12.15 12.39
N THR A 89 2.46 -13.45 12.08
CA THR A 89 2.12 -14.50 13.04
C THR A 89 3.31 -15.01 13.86
N HIS A 90 4.55 -14.78 13.42
CA HIS A 90 5.75 -15.26 14.12
C HIS A 90 6.26 -14.33 15.24
N GLY A 91 5.74 -13.09 15.34
CA GLY A 91 6.13 -12.13 16.39
C GLY A 91 5.27 -12.14 17.66
N ARG A 92 4.28 -13.05 17.78
CA ARG A 92 3.33 -13.09 18.92
C ARG A 92 3.68 -14.11 20.01
N ASN A 93 4.86 -14.71 19.97
CA ASN A 93 5.30 -15.70 20.96
C ASN A 93 6.63 -15.27 21.61
N THR A 94 6.56 -14.27 22.49
CA THR A 94 7.52 -14.10 23.57
C THR A 94 6.72 -13.79 24.83
N ALA A 95 6.39 -14.86 25.55
CA ALA A 95 6.02 -14.81 26.96
C ALA A 95 7.27 -14.55 27.82
#